data_AF-A0A6M1YL94-F1
#
_entry.id   AF-A0A6M1YL94-F1
#
_cell.length_a   1.000
_cell.length_b   1.000
_cell.length_c   1.000
_cell.angle_alpha   90.00
_cell.angle_beta   90.00
_cell.angle_gamma   90.00
#
_symmetry.space_group_name_H-M   'P 1'
#
loop_
_entity.id
_entity.type
_entity.pdbx_description
1 polymer ?
#
loop_
_entity_poly.entity_id
_entity_poly.type
_entity_poly.pdbx_seq_one_letter_code
_entity_poly.pdbx_strand_id
1 'polypeptide(L)' 'LAKALFNALKMPVKIEYIDMPKELDKQYQNFTKADMTKFKKFYKSKFEITSIEDSVKDYVQNYLLKRERW' A
#
# COMPACT_ATOMS: atom_id res chain seq x y z
N LEU A 1 -4.13 -4.47 1.37
CA LEU A 1 -3.29 -4.31 0.16
C LEU A 1 -3.66 -5.29 -0.94
N ALA A 2 -3.49 -6.61 -0.76
CA ALA A 2 -3.80 -7.60 -1.80
C ALA A 2 -5.20 -7.45 -2.40
N LYS A 3 -6.24 -7.30 -1.57
CA LYS A 3 -7.62 -7.04 -2.03
C LYS A 3 -7.74 -5.80 -2.92
N ALA A 4 -7.05 -4.71 -2.56
CA ALA A 4 -7.06 -3.46 -3.34
C ALA A 4 -6.45 -3.65 -4.73
N LEU A 5 -5.41 -4.48 -4.85
CA LEU A 5 -4.81 -4.86 -6.13
C LEU A 5 -5.79 -5.65 -7.01
N PHE A 6 -6.44 -6.67 -6.46
CA PHE A 6 -7.47 -7.45 -7.19
C PHE A 6 -8.64 -6.57 -7.63
N ASN A 7 -9.09 -5.65 -6.76
CA ASN A 7 -10.12 -4.67 -7.08
C ASN A 7 -9.68 -3.73 -8.21
N ALA A 8 -8.44 -3.23 -8.19
CA ALA A 8 -7.88 -2.39 -9.24
C ALA A 8 -7.83 -3.10 -10.61
N LEU A 9 -7.57 -4.40 -10.60
CA LEU A 9 -7.54 -5.28 -11.77
C LEU A 9 -8.92 -5.83 -12.18
N LYS A 10 -9.99 -5.52 -11.44
CA LYS A 10 -11.36 -6.05 -11.65
C LYS A 10 -11.41 -7.60 -11.70
N MET A 11 -10.60 -8.26 -10.88
CA MET A 11 -10.53 -9.72 -10.81
C MET A 11 -11.12 -10.23 -9.48
N PRO A 12 -11.67 -11.46 -9.45
CA PRO A 12 -12.10 -12.07 -8.20
C PRO A 12 -10.90 -12.22 -7.27
N VAL A 13 -11.09 -11.85 -6.00
CA VAL A 13 -10.05 -11.96 -4.97
C VAL A 13 -9.73 -13.43 -4.74
N LYS A 14 -8.50 -13.84 -5.02
CA LYS A 14 -7.98 -15.17 -4.71
C LYS A 14 -6.63 -15.02 -4.03
N ILE A 15 -6.61 -15.19 -2.70
CA ILE A 15 -5.41 -15.02 -1.87
C ILE A 15 -5.06 -16.37 -1.26
N GLU A 16 -3.84 -16.82 -1.47
CA GLU A 16 -3.24 -17.98 -0.80
C GLU A 16 -2.28 -17.46 0.27
N TYR A 17 -2.39 -18.01 1.47
CA TYR A 17 -1.51 -17.68 2.59
C TYR A 17 -0.47 -18.79 2.71
N ILE A 18 0.81 -18.40 2.76
CA ILE A 18 1.93 -19.31 2.99
C ILE A 18 2.48 -19.10 4.39
N ASP A 19 3.06 -20.14 4.98
CA ASP A 19 3.67 -20.05 6.30
C ASP A 19 4.88 -19.11 6.29
N MET A 20 5.02 -18.35 7.39
CA MET A 20 6.15 -17.46 7.56
C MET A 20 7.43 -18.29 7.78
N PRO A 21 8.51 -18.04 7.01
CA PRO A 21 9.78 -18.71 7.23
C PRO A 21 10.37 -18.28 8.59
N LYS A 22 10.84 -19.26 9.38
CA LYS A 22 11.33 -19.08 10.77
C LYS A 22 12.49 -18.09 10.89
N GLU A 23 13.26 -17.91 9.83
CA GLU A 23 14.42 -17.01 9.80
C GLU A 23 13.99 -15.52 9.82
N LEU A 24 12.81 -15.20 9.29
CA LEU A 24 12.30 -13.83 9.23
C LEU A 24 11.58 -13.41 10.52
N ASP A 25 11.17 -14.35 11.37
CA ASP A 25 10.36 -14.08 12.57
C ASP A 25 10.96 -12.97 13.46
N LYS A 26 12.27 -13.02 13.70
CA LYS A 26 12.98 -12.04 14.55
C LYS A 26 13.26 -10.70 13.88
N GLN A 27 13.17 -10.63 12.56
CA GLN A 27 13.49 -9.43 11.78
C GLN A 27 12.25 -8.80 11.15
N TYR A 28 11.09 -9.44 11.29
CA TYR A 28 9.85 -8.99 10.68
C TYR A 28 9.13 -7.96 11.55
N GLN A 29 8.91 -6.76 10.99
CA GLN A 29 8.11 -5.75 11.66
C GLN A 29 6.62 -5.98 11.39
N ASN A 30 5.94 -6.65 12.33
CA ASN A 30 4.51 -6.94 12.24
C ASN A 30 3.62 -5.68 12.22
N PHE A 31 4.08 -4.58 12.82
CA PHE A 31 3.33 -3.33 12.88
C PHE A 31 4.23 -2.11 12.74
N THR A 32 3.86 -1.21 11.84
CA THR A 32 4.51 0.07 11.64
C THR A 32 3.44 1.16 11.62
N LYS A 33 3.73 2.32 12.24
CA LYS A 33 2.88 3.50 12.13
C LYS A 33 3.76 4.74 12.25
N ALA A 34 3.79 5.56 11.21
CA ALA A 34 4.54 6.80 11.21
C ALA A 34 3.88 7.86 12.11
N ASP A 35 4.66 8.52 12.97
CA ASP A 35 4.21 9.74 13.64
C ASP A 35 4.22 10.90 12.65
N MET A 36 3.03 11.42 12.36
CA MET A 36 2.82 12.50 11.39
C MET A 36 2.70 13.87 12.06
N THR A 37 2.94 13.98 13.37
CA THR A 37 2.64 15.17 14.16
C THR A 37 3.47 16.36 13.70
N LYS A 38 4.77 16.16 13.47
CA LYS A 38 5.68 17.20 12.96
C LYS A 38 5.32 17.66 11.55
N PHE A 39 5.03 16.71 10.65
CA PHE A 39 4.66 17.00 9.26
C PHE A 39 3.36 17.81 9.17
N LYS A 40 2.32 17.38 9.91
CA LYS A 40 1.03 18.08 9.96
C LYS A 40 1.17 19.52 10.48
N LYS A 41 2.01 19.72 11.51
CA LYS A 41 2.27 21.05 12.08
C LYS A 41 2.95 21.99 11.08
N PHE A 42 3.89 21.49 10.29
CA PHE A 42 4.57 22.29 9.26
C PHE A 42 3.64 22.65 8.08
N TYR A 43 2.90 21.67 7.55
CA TYR A 43 2.03 21.87 6.39
C TYR A 43 0.65 22.47 6.69
N LYS A 44 0.34 22.77 7.96
CA LYS A 44 -0.94 23.34 8.42
C LYS A 44 -2.17 22.61 7.84
N SER A 45 -2.10 21.28 7.75
CA SER A 45 -3.15 20.42 7.18
C SER A 45 -3.57 20.73 5.73
N LYS A 46 -2.73 21.37 4.91
CA LYS A 46 -3.01 21.57 3.47
C LYS A 46 -2.81 20.33 2.60
N PHE A 47 -2.41 19.20 3.20
CA PHE A 47 -2.09 17.98 2.47
C PHE A 47 -2.98 16.84 2.96
N GLU A 48 -3.71 16.23 2.03
CA GLU A 48 -4.52 15.05 2.28
C GLU A 48 -3.70 13.80 1.92
N ILE A 49 -3.68 12.83 2.81
CA ILE A 49 -3.04 11.54 2.55
C ILE A 49 -4.04 10.71 1.77
N THR A 50 -3.67 10.32 0.55
CA THR A 50 -4.49 9.43 -0.27
C THR A 50 -4.68 8.09 0.42
N SER A 51 -5.89 7.54 0.32
CA SER A 51 -6.17 6.19 0.83
C SER A 51 -5.30 5.16 0.09
N ILE A 52 -4.94 4.08 0.78
CA ILE A 52 -4.16 3.00 0.16
C ILE A 52 -4.91 2.39 -1.03
N GLU A 53 -6.24 2.32 -0.97
CA GLU A 53 -7.06 1.74 -2.04
C GLU A 53 -7.03 2.61 -3.30
N ASP A 54 -7.16 3.92 -3.15
CA ASP A 54 -7.10 4.87 -4.25
C ASP A 54 -5.70 4.94 -4.86
N SER A 55 -4.64 5.00 -4.02
CA SER A 55 -3.26 5.00 -4.50
C SER A 55 -2.88 3.72 -5.24
N VAL A 56 -3.33 2.54 -4.77
CA VAL A 56 -3.08 1.27 -5.46
C VAL A 56 -3.79 1.24 -6.81
N LYS A 57 -5.04 1.72 -6.87
CA LYS A 57 -5.80 1.79 -8.12
C LYS A 57 -5.11 2.69 -9.13
N ASP A 58 -4.71 3.89 -8.72
CA ASP A 58 -3.97 4.84 -9.55
C ASP A 58 -2.66 4.22 -10.08
N TYR A 59 -1.85 3.65 -9.18
CA TYR A 59 -0.58 3.03 -9.54
C TYR A 59 -0.73 1.91 -10.59
N VAL A 60 -1.71 1.02 -10.36
CA VAL A 60 -1.94 -0.13 -11.25
C VAL A 60 -2.45 0.31 -12.61
N GLN A 61 -3.44 1.21 -12.64
CA GLN A 61 -4.12 1.60 -13.86
C GLN A 61 -3.30 2.55 -14.72
N ASN A 62 -2.58 3.49 -14.09
CA ASN A 62 -1.85 4.53 -14.80
C ASN A 62 -0.40 4.16 -15.09
N TYR A 63 0.24 3.30 -14.29
CA TYR A 63 1.67 2.99 -14.46
C TYR A 63 1.91 1.52 -14.77
N LEU A 64 1.45 0.61 -13.92
CA LEU A 64 1.76 -0.83 -14.05
C LEU A 64 1.25 -1.43 -15.37
N LEU A 65 0.01 -1.11 -15.76
CA LEU A 65 -0.58 -1.60 -17.01
C LEU A 65 -0.02 -0.93 -18.27
N LYS A 66 0.39 0.35 -18.17
CA LYS A 66 0.91 1.10 -19.31
C LYS A 66 2.40 0.85 -19.57
N ARG A 67 3.09 0.12 -18.67
CA ARG A 67 4.56 -0.07 -18.68
C ARG A 67 5.34 1.25 -18.67
N GLU A 68 4.71 2.33 -18.23
CA GLU A 68 5.35 3.63 -18.05
C GLU A 68 5.95 3.68 -16.65
N ARG A 69 7.16 4.23 -16.54
CA ARG A 69 7.80 4.45 -15.24
C ARG A 69 7.20 5.70 -14.59
N TRP A 70 6.95 5.60 -13.29
CA TRP A 70 6.55 6.71 -12.43
C TRP A 70 7.51 7.89 -12.50
#